data_AF-A0A7S2LSB1-F1
#
_entry.id   AF-A0A7S2LSB1-F1
#
_cell.length_a   1.000
_cell.length_b   1.000
_cell.length_c   1.000
_cell.angle_alpha   90.00
_cell.angle_beta   90.00
_cell.angle_gamma   90.00
#
_symmetry.space_group_name_H-M   'P 1'
#
loop_
_entity.id
_entity.type
_entity.pdbx_description
1 polymer ?
#
loop_
_entity_poly.entity_id
_entity_poly.type
_entity_poly.pdbx_seq_one_letter_code
_entity_poly.pdbx_strand_id
1 'polypeptide(L)'
;GQCSEADMRLILGAGFSSAADSFPARCAACGMQSWSLFGGFDQAAYATCLEGFTAIAAPCARCFAAAGDYTFRNCKVQCMLSWCGGSCLECVAGFSQQLAACAGAEVPLAGPC
;
A
#
# COMPACT_ATOMS: atom_id res chain seq x y z
N GLY A 1 0.68 -8.23 -15.16
CA GLY A 1 0.78 -8.15 -13.69
C GLY A 1 -0.42 -8.82 -13.06
N GLN A 2 -0.53 -8.74 -11.74
CA GLN A 2 -1.62 -9.33 -10.95
C GLN A 2 -2.85 -8.41 -10.86
N CYS A 3 -2.71 -7.13 -11.19
CA CYS A 3 -3.84 -6.19 -11.23
C CYS A 3 -4.42 -6.17 -12.64
N SER A 4 -5.74 -6.36 -12.73
CA SER A 4 -6.51 -6.16 -13.94
C SER A 4 -6.71 -4.67 -14.24
N GLU A 5 -7.19 -4.36 -15.44
CA GLU A 5 -7.56 -2.99 -15.78
C GLU A 5 -8.69 -2.45 -14.89
N ALA A 6 -9.61 -3.31 -14.46
CA ALA A 6 -10.67 -2.95 -13.52
C ALA A 6 -10.11 -2.60 -12.14
N ASP A 7 -9.15 -3.37 -11.62
CA ASP A 7 -8.46 -3.06 -10.37
C ASP A 7 -7.75 -1.71 -10.46
N MET A 8 -7.01 -1.48 -11.55
CA MET A 8 -6.30 -0.22 -11.76
C MET A 8 -7.24 0.98 -11.88
N ARG A 9 -8.43 0.81 -12.47
CA ARG A 9 -9.46 1.87 -12.48
C ARG A 9 -9.93 2.23 -11.07
N LEU A 10 -10.14 1.25 -10.20
CA LEU A 10 -10.54 1.47 -8.80
C LEU A 10 -9.41 2.18 -8.02
N ILE A 11 -8.18 1.71 -8.19
CA ILE A 11 -6.99 2.27 -7.53
C ILE A 11 -6.77 3.73 -7.95
N LEU A 12 -6.73 3.99 -9.26
CA LEU A 12 -6.50 5.33 -9.80
C LEU A 12 -7.68 6.26 -9.52
N GLY A 13 -8.91 5.75 -9.58
CA GLY A 13 -10.13 6.51 -9.30
C GLY A 13 -10.25 6.95 -7.84
N ALA A 14 -9.73 6.16 -6.89
CA ALA A 14 -9.65 6.54 -5.48
C ALA A 14 -8.60 7.64 -5.23
N GLY A 15 -7.67 7.85 -6.16
CA GLY A 15 -6.67 8.90 -6.07
C GLY A 15 -5.52 8.61 -5.10
N PHE A 16 -4.48 9.44 -5.21
CA PHE A 16 -3.20 9.28 -4.52
C PHE A 16 -2.86 10.45 -3.59
N SER A 17 -3.83 11.24 -3.15
CA SER A 17 -3.61 12.31 -2.18
C SER A 17 -3.49 11.78 -0.75
N SER A 18 -3.24 12.68 0.21
CA SER A 18 -3.28 12.39 1.64
C SER A 18 -4.70 12.36 2.25
N ALA A 19 -5.75 12.44 1.41
CA ALA A 19 -7.14 12.39 1.86
C ALA A 19 -7.52 11.00 2.43
N ALA A 20 -8.41 10.95 3.42
CA ALA A 20 -8.74 9.73 4.16
C ALA A 20 -9.36 8.61 3.30
N ASP A 21 -10.06 8.97 2.22
CA ASP A 21 -10.69 8.04 1.29
C ASP A 21 -9.77 7.62 0.13
N SER A 22 -8.57 8.19 0.05
CA SER A 22 -7.60 7.90 -0.99
C SER A 22 -7.06 6.47 -0.91
N PHE A 23 -6.56 5.96 -2.01
CA PHE A 23 -6.00 4.62 -2.05
C PHE A 23 -4.78 4.46 -1.10
N PRO A 24 -3.80 5.39 -1.07
CA PRO A 24 -2.71 5.34 -0.09
C PRO A 24 -3.16 5.38 1.36
N ALA A 25 -4.19 6.17 1.70
CA ALA A 25 -4.72 6.22 3.06
C ALA A 25 -5.32 4.88 3.48
N ARG A 26 -6.04 4.20 2.57
CA ARG A 26 -6.54 2.82 2.79
C ARG A 26 -5.41 1.82 2.98
N CYS A 27 -4.36 1.91 2.16
CA CYS A 27 -3.15 1.09 2.33
C CYS A 27 -2.50 1.32 3.70
N ALA A 28 -2.33 2.57 4.13
CA ALA A 28 -1.78 2.89 5.45
C ALA A 28 -2.65 2.36 6.59
N ALA A 29 -3.97 2.53 6.50
CA ALA A 29 -4.93 2.04 7.48
C ALA A 29 -4.90 0.50 7.60
N CYS A 30 -4.83 -0.22 6.48
CA CYS A 30 -4.67 -1.68 6.49
C CYS A 30 -3.30 -2.09 7.02
N GLY A 31 -2.24 -1.35 6.67
CA GLY A 31 -0.88 -1.57 7.17
C GLY A 31 -0.84 -1.56 8.69
N MET A 32 -1.47 -0.56 9.31
CA MET A 32 -1.53 -0.43 10.77
C MET A 32 -2.33 -1.54 11.47
N GLN A 33 -3.28 -2.17 10.77
CA GLN A 33 -4.09 -3.28 11.31
C GLN A 33 -3.47 -4.65 11.07
N SER A 34 -2.42 -4.73 10.25
CA SER A 34 -1.87 -6.00 9.75
C SER A 34 -0.48 -6.27 10.30
N TRP A 35 -0.17 -5.82 11.52
CA TRP A 35 1.09 -6.17 12.17
C TRP A 35 0.91 -6.38 13.67
N SER A 36 1.84 -7.14 14.25
CA SER A 36 1.95 -7.31 15.69
C SER A 36 3.41 -7.29 16.13
N LEU A 37 3.66 -6.94 17.40
CA LEU A 37 5.02 -6.86 17.94
C LEU A 37 5.76 -8.20 17.90
N PHE A 38 5.05 -9.32 18.08
CA PHE A 38 5.65 -10.65 18.15
C PHE A 38 5.49 -11.46 16.85
N GLY A 39 4.53 -11.11 15.99
CA GLY A 39 4.26 -11.81 14.73
C GLY A 39 4.75 -11.09 13.48
N GLY A 40 5.22 -9.85 13.58
CA GLY A 40 5.62 -9.05 12.43
C GLY A 40 4.43 -8.60 11.59
N PHE A 41 4.66 -8.39 10.29
CA PHE A 41 3.64 -7.96 9.33
C PHE A 41 2.93 -9.18 8.71
N ASP A 42 1.60 -9.16 8.71
CA ASP A 42 0.74 -10.17 8.13
C ASP A 42 0.22 -9.70 6.76
N GLN A 43 0.84 -10.23 5.71
CA GLN A 43 0.46 -9.90 4.34
C GLN A 43 -0.95 -10.40 3.98
N ALA A 44 -1.42 -11.49 4.59
CA ALA A 44 -2.75 -12.02 4.32
C ALA A 44 -3.83 -11.13 4.95
N ALA A 45 -3.64 -10.73 6.21
CA ALA A 45 -4.52 -9.77 6.88
C ALA A 45 -4.56 -8.44 6.12
N TYR A 46 -3.41 -7.97 5.63
CA TYR A 46 -3.35 -6.75 4.83
C TYR A 46 -4.14 -6.86 3.54
N ALA A 47 -3.92 -7.94 2.76
CA ALA A 47 -4.60 -8.14 1.49
C ALA A 47 -6.12 -8.20 1.70
N THR A 48 -6.59 -8.98 2.68
CA THR A 48 -8.00 -9.08 3.04
C THR A 48 -8.59 -7.73 3.46
N CYS A 49 -7.86 -6.93 4.23
CA CYS A 49 -8.28 -5.57 4.59
C CYS A 49 -8.46 -4.70 3.33
N LEU A 50 -7.48 -4.72 2.43
CA LEU A 50 -7.48 -3.86 1.25
C LEU A 50 -8.58 -4.26 0.26
N GLU A 51 -8.81 -5.56 0.06
CA GLU A 51 -9.94 -6.08 -0.72
C GLU A 51 -11.27 -5.52 -0.19
N GLY A 52 -11.46 -5.54 1.14
CA GLY A 52 -12.66 -5.00 1.79
C GLY A 52 -12.86 -3.50 1.59
N PHE A 53 -11.78 -2.71 1.50
CA PHE A 53 -11.87 -1.26 1.32
C PHE A 53 -11.97 -0.79 -0.14
N THR A 54 -11.49 -1.58 -1.10
CA THR A 54 -11.24 -1.09 -2.47
C THR A 54 -11.91 -1.93 -3.56
N ALA A 55 -12.43 -3.11 -3.22
CA ALA A 55 -13.03 -4.07 -4.16
C ALA A 55 -12.08 -4.55 -5.28
N ILE A 56 -10.75 -4.38 -5.11
CA ILE A 56 -9.75 -4.97 -6.01
C ILE A 56 -9.65 -6.48 -5.76
N ALA A 57 -9.22 -7.22 -6.77
CA ALA A 57 -9.03 -8.66 -6.68
C ALA A 57 -7.88 -9.05 -5.74
N ALA A 58 -8.02 -10.18 -5.04
CA ALA A 58 -7.00 -10.73 -4.13
C ALA A 58 -5.57 -10.80 -4.71
N PRO A 59 -5.35 -11.23 -5.97
CA PRO A 59 -4.01 -11.22 -6.56
C PRO A 59 -3.41 -9.81 -6.64
N CYS A 60 -4.21 -8.79 -6.95
CA CYS A 60 -3.78 -7.40 -6.98
C CYS A 60 -3.47 -6.87 -5.57
N ALA A 61 -4.36 -7.15 -4.60
CA ALA A 61 -4.16 -6.76 -3.20
C ALA A 61 -2.85 -7.31 -2.61
N ARG A 62 -2.44 -8.52 -3.00
CA ARG A 62 -1.15 -9.12 -2.58
C ARG A 62 0.07 -8.34 -3.04
N CYS A 63 0.02 -7.64 -4.19
CA CYS A 63 1.12 -6.76 -4.60
C CYS A 63 1.31 -5.60 -3.61
N PHE A 64 0.21 -5.03 -3.12
CA PHE A 64 0.25 -3.98 -2.10
C PHE A 64 0.60 -4.53 -0.71
N ALA A 65 0.26 -5.79 -0.42
CA ALA A 65 0.71 -6.46 0.80
C ALA A 65 2.23 -6.62 0.85
N ALA A 66 2.85 -6.95 -0.29
CA ALA A 66 4.32 -7.00 -0.40
C ALA A 66 4.96 -5.62 -0.18
N ALA A 67 4.33 -4.55 -0.71
CA ALA A 67 4.76 -3.19 -0.43
C ALA A 67 4.60 -2.82 1.06
N GLY A 68 3.50 -3.22 1.70
CA GLY A 68 3.27 -3.04 3.13
C GLY A 68 4.31 -3.77 4.01
N ASP A 69 4.68 -5.00 3.67
CA ASP A 69 5.73 -5.76 4.37
C ASP A 69 7.10 -5.09 4.19
N TYR A 70 7.41 -4.59 2.99
CA TYR A 70 8.61 -3.78 2.76
C TYR A 70 8.62 -2.53 3.64
N THR A 71 7.51 -1.78 3.69
CA THR A 71 7.37 -0.58 4.53
C THR A 71 7.56 -0.92 6.00
N PHE A 72 6.96 -2.01 6.47
CA PHE A 72 7.11 -2.46 7.86
C PHE A 72 8.55 -2.88 8.22
N ARG A 73 9.31 -3.44 7.27
CA ARG A 73 10.69 -3.90 7.53
C ARG A 73 11.72 -2.79 7.37
N ASN A 74 11.52 -1.87 6.44
CA ASN A 74 12.55 -0.90 6.02
C ASN A 74 12.21 0.55 6.36
N CYS A 75 10.91 0.89 6.44
CA CYS A 75 10.44 2.28 6.56
C CYS A 75 9.59 2.53 7.81
N LYS A 76 9.51 1.55 8.71
CA LYS A 76 8.59 1.56 9.87
C LYS A 76 8.71 2.81 10.70
N VAL A 77 9.94 3.22 11.03
CA VAL A 77 10.20 4.35 11.90
C VAL A 77 9.73 5.66 11.25
N GLN A 78 10.02 5.83 9.97
CA GLN A 78 9.63 7.00 9.18
C GLN A 78 8.12 7.07 9.02
N CYS A 79 7.48 5.95 8.70
CA CYS A 79 6.05 5.88 8.40
C CYS A 79 5.15 5.82 9.64
N MET A 80 5.64 5.39 10.80
CA MET A 80 4.89 5.47 12.08
C MET A 80 4.71 6.91 12.56
N LEU A 81 5.61 7.82 12.19
CA LEU A 81 5.47 9.25 12.51
C LEU A 81 4.38 9.90 11.65
N SER A 82 4.47 9.69 10.34
CA SER A 82 3.45 10.08 9.39
C SER A 82 3.58 9.24 8.13
N TRP A 83 2.51 8.54 7.77
CA TRP A 83 2.48 7.70 6.57
C TRP A 83 2.60 8.53 5.28
N CYS A 84 2.20 9.81 5.32
CA CYS A 84 2.27 10.76 4.20
C CYS A 84 3.45 11.73 4.33
N GLY A 85 4.28 11.60 5.37
CA GLY A 85 5.43 12.47 5.56
C GLY A 85 6.53 12.19 4.55
N GLY A 86 7.27 13.22 4.14
CA GLY A 86 8.30 13.12 3.09
C GLY A 86 9.32 12.00 3.31
N SER A 87 9.77 11.78 4.55
CA SER A 87 10.72 10.69 4.88
C SER A 87 10.14 9.29 4.72
N CYS A 88 8.84 9.11 4.96
CA CYS A 88 8.16 7.86 4.67
C CYS A 88 8.06 7.65 3.16
N LEU A 89 7.58 8.67 2.43
CA LEU A 89 7.39 8.63 0.98
C LEU A 89 8.69 8.33 0.24
N GLU A 90 9.79 8.97 0.64
CA GLU A 90 11.12 8.72 0.10
C GLU A 90 11.58 7.28 0.36
N CYS A 91 11.34 6.75 1.56
CA CYS A 91 11.72 5.38 1.89
C CYS A 91 10.92 4.32 1.10
N VAL A 92 9.59 4.50 0.98
CA VAL A 92 8.73 3.54 0.27
C VAL A 92 8.92 3.61 -1.25
N ALA A 93 9.42 4.73 -1.78
CA ALA A 93 9.79 4.84 -3.20
C ALA A 93 10.80 3.77 -3.65
N GLY A 94 11.61 3.25 -2.72
CA GLY A 94 12.55 2.15 -2.96
C GLY A 94 11.89 0.81 -3.39
N PHE A 95 10.58 0.65 -3.21
CA PHE A 95 9.82 -0.53 -3.64
C PHE A 95 8.94 -0.30 -4.87
N SER A 96 8.96 0.92 -5.44
CA SER A 96 8.06 1.31 -6.55
C SER A 96 8.19 0.41 -7.78
N GLN A 97 9.41 0.00 -8.14
CA GLN A 97 9.66 -0.88 -9.28
C GLN A 97 9.12 -2.29 -9.07
N GLN A 98 9.28 -2.85 -7.88
CA GLN A 98 8.77 -4.18 -7.53
C GLN A 98 7.25 -4.18 -7.49
N LEU A 99 6.66 -3.12 -6.94
CA LEU A 99 5.22 -2.92 -6.97
C LEU A 99 4.70 -2.82 -8.40
N ALA A 100 5.33 -2.01 -9.25
CA ALA A 100 4.93 -1.84 -10.64
C ALA A 100 5.03 -3.15 -11.43
N ALA A 101 6.10 -3.93 -11.21
CA ALA A 101 6.27 -5.25 -11.81
C ALA A 101 5.18 -6.24 -11.36
N CYS A 102 4.85 -6.25 -10.07
CA CYS A 102 3.80 -7.10 -9.52
C CYS A 102 2.41 -6.70 -10.04
N ALA A 103 2.04 -5.43 -9.91
CA ALA A 103 0.76 -4.90 -10.37
C ALA A 103 0.63 -5.04 -11.89
N GLY A 104 1.72 -4.89 -12.63
CA GLY A 104 1.75 -4.82 -14.08
C GLY A 104 1.38 -3.44 -14.63
N ALA A 105 1.48 -2.42 -13.80
CA ALA A 105 1.21 -1.03 -14.13
C ALA A 105 2.00 -0.12 -13.17
N GLU A 106 2.34 1.08 -13.62
CA GLU A 106 2.90 2.09 -12.73
C GLU A 106 1.85 2.50 -11.69
N VAL A 107 2.26 2.53 -10.42
CA VAL A 107 1.44 2.97 -9.31
C VAL A 107 2.06 4.27 -8.77
N PRO A 108 1.32 5.40 -8.78
CA PRO A 108 1.83 6.65 -8.24
C PRO A 108 2.20 6.51 -6.75
N LEU A 109 3.17 7.31 -6.31
CA LEU A 109 3.41 7.49 -4.89
C LEU A 109 2.30 8.36 -4.28
N ALA A 110 2.08 8.19 -2.98
CA ALA A 110 1.17 9.06 -2.25
C ALA A 110 1.68 10.50 -2.25
N GLY A 111 0.76 11.46 -2.37
CA GLY A 111 1.03 12.87 -2.20
C GLY A 111 1.34 13.20 -0.75
N PRO A 112 2.23 14.18 -0.49
CA PRO A 112 2.60 14.55 0.86
C PRO A 112 1.43 15.17 1.64
N CYS A 113 1.52 15.05 2.96
CA CYS A 113 0.97 16.00 3.91
C CYS A 113 2.09 16.97 4.35
#